data_AF-A0A7M3P7I1-F1
#
_entry.id   AF-A0A7M3P7I1-F1
#
_cell.length_a   1.000
_cell.length_b   1.000
_cell.length_c   1.000
_cell.angle_alpha   90.00
_cell.angle_beta   90.00
_cell.angle_gamma   90.00
#
_symmetry.space_group_name_H-M   'P 1'
#
loop_
_entity.id
_entity.type
_entity.pdbx_description
1 polymer ?
#
loop_
_entity_poly.entity_id
_entity_poly.type
_entity_poly.pdbx_seq_one_letter_code
_entity_poly.pdbx_strand_id
1 'polypeptide(L)' 'MFDFFKKKPRETINMAAEYTNTPLSNQMVMLFAEELPILDSKERAQVYRALEAYDGPQITSQEMLPEEIRKIMDL' A
#
# COMPACT_ATOMS: atom_id res chain seq x y z
N MET A 1 21.15 37.30 4.91
CA MET A 1 21.16 36.01 4.17
C MET A 1 20.54 35.00 5.11
N PHE A 2 19.24 34.73 4.96
CA PHE A 2 18.53 33.79 5.84
C PHE A 2 18.37 32.48 5.11
N ASP A 3 19.00 31.45 5.68
CA ASP A 3 19.04 30.10 5.17
C ASP A 3 17.65 29.46 5.15
N PHE A 4 17.11 29.28 3.95
CA PHE A 4 15.90 28.52 3.67
C PHE A 4 16.20 27.01 3.71
N PHE A 5 16.57 26.47 4.86
CA PHE A 5 16.57 25.02 5.05
C PHE A 5 15.14 24.54 5.29
N LYS A 6 14.40 24.31 4.19
CA LYS A 6 13.18 23.50 4.21
C LYS A 6 13.56 22.11 4.73
N LYS A 7 13.17 21.77 5.95
CA LYS A 7 13.25 20.39 6.47
C LYS A 7 12.48 19.50 5.49
N LYS A 8 13.16 18.53 4.87
CA LYS A 8 12.49 17.45 4.14
C LYS A 8 11.52 16.77 5.12
N PRO A 9 10.25 16.53 4.74
CA PRO A 9 9.34 15.79 5.60
C PRO A 9 10.00 14.44 5.90
N ARG A 10 10.14 14.12 7.19
CA ARG A 10 10.55 12.78 7.59
C ARG A 10 9.38 11.89 7.23
N GLU A 11 9.55 11.04 6.22
CA GLU A 11 8.61 9.95 5.99
C GLU A 11 8.58 9.12 7.27
N THR A 12 7.45 9.17 7.98
CA THR A 12 7.19 8.32 9.13
C THR A 12 6.95 6.92 8.59
N ILE A 13 8.03 6.15 8.40
CA ILE A 13 7.92 4.75 8.00
C ILE A 13 7.19 4.02 9.12
N ASN A 14 6.05 3.40 8.80
CA ASN A 14 5.28 2.65 9.79
C ASN A 14 5.86 1.25 9.92
N MET A 15 5.85 0.69 11.13
CA MET A 15 6.37 -0.67 11.38
C MET A 15 5.74 -1.71 10.44
N ALA A 16 4.44 -1.59 10.13
CA ALA A 16 3.77 -2.50 9.20
C ALA A 16 4.43 -2.49 7.80
N ALA A 17 4.84 -1.33 7.29
CA ALA A 17 5.54 -1.24 6.01
C ALA A 17 7.00 -1.74 6.10
N GLU A 18 7.64 -1.59 7.26
CA GLU A 18 9.02 -2.10 7.47
C GLU A 18 9.11 -3.62 7.46
N TYR A 19 8.08 -4.32 7.97
CA TYR A 19 8.09 -5.78 8.11
C TYR A 19 7.33 -6.51 7.00
N THR A 20 6.78 -5.81 6.01
CA THR A 20 5.98 -6.44 4.94
C THR A 20 6.65 -6.26 3.59
N ASN A 21 7.02 -7.38 2.95
CA ASN A 21 7.52 -7.40 1.58
C ASN A 21 6.36 -7.31 0.60
N THR A 22 5.87 -6.10 0.33
CA THR A 22 4.79 -5.82 -0.64
C THR A 22 5.21 -4.71 -1.61
N PRO A 23 4.63 -4.65 -2.82
CA PRO A 23 4.87 -3.56 -3.76
C PRO A 23 4.18 -2.25 -3.34
N LEU A 24 3.64 -2.15 -2.13
CA LEU A 24 2.85 -1.00 -1.67
C LEU A 24 3.75 0.08 -1.05
N SER A 25 3.37 1.35 -1.24
CA SER A 25 3.91 2.44 -0.43
C SER A 25 3.43 2.34 1.02
N ASN A 26 4.12 3.01 1.93
CA ASN A 26 3.75 3.02 3.36
C ASN A 26 2.29 3.46 3.61
N GLN A 27 1.79 4.43 2.84
CA GLN A 27 0.40 4.88 2.93
C GLN A 27 -0.59 3.81 2.45
N MET A 28 -0.25 3.13 1.34
CA MET A 28 -1.07 2.04 0.82
C MET A 28 -1.06 0.82 1.75
N VAL A 29 0.06 0.52 2.41
CA VAL A 29 0.13 -0.54 3.44
C VAL A 29 -0.85 -0.25 4.58
N MET A 30 -0.95 1.00 5.03
CA MET A 30 -1.90 1.38 6.08
C MET A 30 -3.35 1.20 5.62
N LEU A 31 -3.69 1.69 4.42
CA LEU A 31 -5.03 1.48 3.85
C LEU A 31 -5.38 0.00 3.81
N PHE A 32 -4.45 -0.84 3.34
CA PHE A 32 -4.68 -2.28 3.29
C PHE A 32 -4.81 -2.88 4.69
N ALA A 33 -4.04 -2.42 5.68
CA ALA A 33 -4.17 -2.88 7.06
C ALA A 33 -5.54 -2.58 7.67
N GLU A 34 -6.19 -1.49 7.25
CA GLU A 34 -7.54 -1.10 7.68
C GLU A 34 -8.64 -1.90 6.95
N GLU A 35 -8.48 -2.13 5.63
CA GLU A 35 -9.52 -2.74 4.79
C GLU A 35 -9.49 -4.29 4.77
N LEU A 36 -8.30 -4.92 4.75
CA LEU A 36 -8.16 -6.38 4.64
C LEU A 36 -8.89 -7.20 5.74
N PRO A 37 -9.03 -6.72 6.99
CA PRO A 37 -9.81 -7.42 8.02
C PRO A 37 -11.31 -7.50 7.73
N ILE A 38 -11.85 -6.60 6.90
CA ILE A 38 -13.28 -6.54 6.55
C ILE A 38 -13.60 -7.59 5.48
N LEU A 39 -12.66 -7.86 4.58
CA LEU A 39 -12.79 -8.85 3.52
C LEU A 39 -12.97 -10.27 4.07
N ASP A 40 -13.69 -11.10 3.32
CA ASP A 40 -13.77 -12.51 3.63
C ASP A 40 -12.40 -13.21 3.44
N SER A 41 -12.28 -14.44 3.94
CA SER A 41 -11.01 -15.18 3.85
C SER A 41 -10.54 -15.47 2.42
N LYS A 42 -11.48 -15.61 1.47
CA LYS A 42 -11.20 -15.94 0.07
C LYS A 42 -10.78 -14.69 -0.69
N GLU A 43 -11.50 -13.58 -0.52
CA GLU A 43 -11.19 -12.27 -1.08
C GLU A 43 -9.81 -11.79 -0.62
N ARG A 44 -9.53 -11.86 0.68
CA ARG A 44 -8.20 -11.52 1.22
C ARG A 44 -7.09 -12.39 0.61
N ALA A 45 -7.33 -13.69 0.43
CA ALA A 45 -6.36 -14.57 -0.22
C ALA A 45 -6.13 -14.21 -1.70
N GLN A 46 -7.16 -13.75 -2.41
CA GLN A 46 -7.04 -13.28 -3.78
C GLN A 46 -6.22 -11.99 -3.86
N VAL A 47 -6.47 -11.03 -2.96
CA VAL A 47 -5.70 -9.78 -2.88
C VAL A 47 -4.21 -10.07 -2.66
N TYR A 48 -3.85 -10.95 -1.72
CA TYR A 48 -2.45 -11.29 -1.50
C TYR A 48 -1.79 -11.94 -2.71
N ARG A 49 -2.47 -12.86 -3.40
CA ARG A 49 -1.95 -13.47 -4.64
C ARG A 49 -1.75 -12.44 -5.75
N ALA A 50 -2.69 -11.51 -5.90
CA ALA A 50 -2.59 -10.45 -6.89
C ALA A 50 -1.42 -9.49 -6.59
N LEU A 51 -1.17 -9.17 -5.31
CA LEU A 51 0.00 -8.39 -4.90
C LEU A 51 1.32 -9.16 -5.07
N GLU A 52 1.33 -10.45 -4.78
CA GLU A 52 2.52 -11.30 -4.92
C GLU A 52 2.91 -11.49 -6.39
N ALA A 53 1.93 -11.58 -7.29
CA ALA A 53 2.15 -11.70 -8.74
C ALA A 53 2.44 -10.36 -9.45
N TYR A 54 2.49 -9.24 -8.71
CA TYR A 54 2.66 -7.92 -9.29
C TYR A 54 4.15 -7.57 -9.46
N ASP A 55 4.58 -7.47 -10.72
CA ASP A 55 5.97 -7.13 -11.10
C ASP A 55 6.17 -5.65 -11.50
N GLY A 56 5.20 -4.78 -11.18
CA GLY A 56 5.23 -3.37 -11.56
C GLY A 56 5.99 -2.45 -10.60
N PRO A 57 5.96 -1.13 -10.83
CA PRO A 57 6.55 -0.15 -9.91
C PRO A 57 5.82 -0.09 -8.58
N GLN A 58 6.44 0.49 -7.56
CA GLN A 58 5.78 0.66 -6.25
C GLN A 58 4.42 1.37 -6.39
N ILE A 59 3.38 0.77 -5.81
CA ILE A 59 2.01 1.25 -5.83
C ILE A 59 1.87 2.34 -4.77
N THR A 60 1.76 3.60 -5.22
CA THR A 60 1.65 4.77 -4.33
C THR A 60 0.24 5.34 -4.22
N SER A 61 -0.71 4.86 -5.02
CA SER A 61 -2.11 5.30 -5.01
C SER A 61 -3.05 4.17 -5.41
N GLN A 62 -4.35 4.35 -5.17
CA GLN A 62 -5.37 3.34 -5.47
C GLN A 62 -5.50 3.07 -6.98
N GLU A 63 -5.32 4.08 -7.84
CA GLU A 63 -5.43 3.94 -9.29
C GLU A 63 -4.34 3.05 -9.90
N MET A 64 -3.21 2.90 -9.21
CA MET A 64 -2.11 2.02 -9.62
C MET A 64 -2.36 0.55 -9.28
N LEU A 65 -3.38 0.26 -8.47
CA LEU A 65 -3.70 -1.11 -8.09
C LEU A 65 -4.17 -1.92 -9.30
N PRO A 66 -3.78 -3.21 -9.39
CA PRO A 66 -4.42 -4.17 -10.28
C PRO A 66 -5.95 -4.07 -10.21
N GLU A 67 -6.61 -4.12 -11.37
CA GLU A 67 -8.05 -3.94 -11.47
C GLU A 67 -8.83 -4.95 -10.59
N GLU A 68 -8.31 -6.17 -10.47
CA GLU A 68 -8.88 -7.20 -9.61
C GLU A 68 -8.93 -6.76 -8.14
N ILE A 69 -7.85 -6.16 -7.62
CA ILE A 69 -7.77 -5.71 -6.23
C ILE A 69 -8.76 -4.57 -5.98
N ARG A 70 -8.84 -3.60 -6.91
CA ARG A 70 -9.80 -2.49 -6.80
C ARG A 70 -11.25 -2.98 -6.72
N LYS A 71 -11.60 -3.98 -7.54
CA LYS A 71 -12.94 -4.60 -7.51
C LYS A 71 -13.23 -5.33 -6.20
N ILE A 72 -12.26 -6.07 -5.66
CA ILE A 72 -12.45 -6.81 -4.40
C ILE A 72 -12.58 -5.83 -3.23
N MET A 73 -11.81 -4.74 -3.24
CA MET A 73 -11.76 -3.77 -2.14
C MET A 73 -12.77 -2.62 -2.30
N ASP A 74 -13.56 -2.59 -3.37
CA ASP A 74 -14.50 -1.51 -3.71
C ASP A 74 -13.87 -0.10 -3.70
N LEU A 75 -12.67 0.01 -4.31
CA LEU A 75 -11.85 1.23 -4.40
C LEU A 75 -11.91 1.91 -5.78
#